data_AF-A0A3M1TCI1-F1
#
_entry.id   AF-A0A3M1TCI1-F1
#
_cell.length_a   1.000
_cell.length_b   1.000
_cell.length_c   1.000
_cell.angle_alpha   90.00
_cell.angle_beta   90.00
_cell.angle_gamma   90.00
#
_symmetry.space_group_name_H-M   'P 1'
#
loop_
_entity.id
_entity.type
_entity.pdbx_description
1 polymer ?
#
loop_
_entity_poly.entity_id
_entity_poly.type
_entity_poly.pdbx_seq_one_letter_code
_entity_poly.pdbx_strand_id
1 'polypeptide(L)'
;MSEDAKTTPEQRAQASRDFDAAAEKVDAETTHKTPPVDFSTFVLSMASSALIHLGETEHPESGERTVNLPLARQTIDMLAMLEKKTAGNLERDEERLLQAVLYDLRLRFVAAAERRGVEHGQS
;
A
#
# COMPACT_ATOMS: atom_id res chain seq x y z
N MET A 1 -26.26 -4.41 -46.68
CA MET A 1 -25.53 -3.14 -46.47
C MET A 1 -25.20 -3.09 -44.99
N SER A 2 -23.94 -3.32 -44.62
CA SER A 2 -23.48 -3.27 -43.23
C SER A 2 -22.36 -2.25 -43.18
N GLU A 3 -22.62 -1.15 -42.47
CA GLU A 3 -21.70 -0.04 -42.25
C GLU A 3 -20.57 -0.48 -41.28
N ASP A 4 -19.41 -0.80 -41.84
CA ASP A 4 -18.17 -0.88 -41.08
C ASP A 4 -17.70 0.54 -40.72
N ALA A 5 -17.88 0.92 -39.46
CA ALA A 5 -17.33 2.14 -38.86
C ALA A 5 -15.80 2.09 -38.84
N LYS A 6 -15.15 2.44 -39.95
CA LYS A 6 -13.69 2.65 -40.01
C LYS A 6 -13.36 4.07 -39.57
N THR A 7 -13.02 4.23 -38.29
CA THR A 7 -12.29 5.38 -37.77
C THR A 7 -11.08 5.67 -38.66
N THR A 8 -10.99 6.88 -39.22
CA THR A 8 -9.93 7.23 -40.16
C THR A 8 -8.57 7.37 -39.46
N PRO A 9 -7.44 7.18 -40.17
CA PRO A 9 -6.10 7.36 -39.61
C PRO A 9 -5.88 8.73 -38.96
N GLU A 10 -6.53 9.78 -39.47
CA GLU A 10 -6.53 11.13 -38.88
C GLU A 10 -7.23 11.19 -37.52
N GLN A 11 -8.36 10.49 -37.35
CA GLN A 11 -9.08 10.44 -36.08
C GLN A 11 -8.29 9.69 -34.99
N ARG A 12 -7.50 8.67 -35.38
CA ARG A 12 -6.57 7.98 -34.46
C ARG A 12 -5.38 8.86 -34.06
N ALA A 13 -4.83 9.61 -35.02
CA ALA A 13 -3.70 10.50 -34.76
C ALA A 13 -4.11 11.70 -33.88
N GLN A 14 -5.31 12.23 -34.08
CA GLN A 14 -5.86 13.31 -33.25
C GLN A 14 -6.17 12.80 -31.83
N ALA A 15 -6.82 11.64 -31.70
CA ALA A 15 -7.08 11.04 -30.40
C ALA A 15 -5.80 10.79 -29.59
N SER A 16 -4.73 10.26 -30.22
CA SER A 16 -3.43 10.07 -29.54
C SER A 16 -2.86 11.38 -28.99
N ARG A 17 -2.90 12.47 -29.78
CA ARG A 17 -2.39 13.77 -29.34
C ARG A 17 -3.22 14.38 -28.23
N ASP A 18 -4.54 14.21 -28.28
CA ASP A 18 -5.44 14.70 -27.24
C ASP A 18 -5.25 13.92 -25.93
N PHE A 19 -4.98 12.61 -26.00
CA PHE A 19 -4.59 11.80 -24.83
C PHE A 19 -3.23 12.20 -24.26
N ASP A 20 -2.21 12.41 -25.10
CA ASP A 20 -0.88 12.85 -24.66
C ASP A 20 -0.95 14.24 -24.01
N ALA A 21 -1.68 15.19 -24.60
CA ALA A 21 -1.86 16.53 -24.05
C ALA A 21 -2.70 16.54 -22.76
N ALA A 22 -3.63 15.60 -22.60
CA ALA A 22 -4.36 15.42 -21.36
C ALA A 22 -3.46 14.82 -20.27
N ALA A 23 -2.63 13.82 -20.59
CA ALA A 23 -1.67 13.23 -19.65
C ALA A 23 -0.66 14.27 -19.14
N GLU A 24 -0.14 15.13 -20.04
CA GLU A 24 0.82 16.19 -19.70
C GLU A 24 0.21 17.26 -18.76
N LYS A 25 -1.07 17.58 -18.92
CA LYS A 25 -1.80 18.51 -18.04
C LYS A 25 -2.13 17.90 -16.68
N VAL A 26 -2.48 16.61 -16.64
CA VAL A 26 -2.76 15.90 -15.38
C VAL A 26 -1.49 15.82 -14.53
N ASP A 27 -0.35 15.50 -15.14
CA ASP A 27 0.94 15.41 -14.45
C ASP A 27 1.36 16.76 -13.85
N ALA A 28 1.20 17.86 -14.62
CA ALA A 28 1.54 19.22 -14.18
C ALA A 28 0.64 19.77 -13.05
N GLU A 29 -0.64 19.40 -12.99
CA GLU A 29 -1.55 19.85 -11.93
C GLU A 29 -1.51 18.98 -10.66
N THR A 30 -1.12 17.70 -10.76
CA THR A 30 -1.12 16.78 -9.60
C THR A 30 0.23 16.65 -8.88
N THR A 31 1.36 16.89 -9.55
CA THR A 31 2.71 16.75 -8.94
C THR A 31 3.02 17.77 -7.84
N HIS A 32 2.24 18.86 -7.71
CA HIS A 32 2.60 19.97 -6.80
C HIS A 32 2.02 19.92 -5.38
N LYS A 33 1.20 18.92 -5.02
CA LYS A 33 0.54 18.89 -3.69
C LYS A 33 0.82 17.66 -2.82
N THR A 34 1.47 16.63 -3.33
CA THR A 34 1.75 15.41 -2.55
C THR A 34 3.20 15.01 -2.77
N PRO A 35 4.01 14.85 -1.70
CA PRO A 35 5.39 14.38 -1.86
C PRO A 35 5.40 13.03 -2.60
N PRO A 36 6.39 12.80 -3.48
CA PRO A 36 6.49 11.55 -4.23
C PRO A 36 6.61 10.37 -3.25
N VAL A 37 5.80 9.33 -3.48
CA VAL A 37 5.86 8.11 -2.69
C VAL A 37 7.00 7.25 -3.21
N ASP A 38 8.04 7.08 -2.39
CA ASP A 38 9.09 6.08 -2.63
C ASP A 38 8.77 4.75 -1.92
N PHE A 39 9.59 3.73 -2.18
CA PHE A 39 9.39 2.39 -1.58
C PHE A 39 9.40 2.45 -0.05
N SER A 40 10.33 3.22 0.53
CA SER A 40 10.46 3.37 1.98
C SER A 40 9.21 3.98 2.61
N THR A 41 8.67 5.03 2.01
CA THR A 41 7.43 5.69 2.44
C THR A 41 6.24 4.74 2.33
N PHE A 42 6.17 3.95 1.26
CA PHE A 42 5.15 2.92 1.10
C PHE A 42 5.23 1.85 2.20
N VAL A 43 6.40 1.27 2.46
CA VAL A 43 6.60 0.28 3.53
C VAL A 43 6.20 0.86 4.89
N LEU A 44 6.60 2.10 5.18
CA LEU A 44 6.28 2.75 6.46
C LEU A 44 4.78 3.03 6.62
N SER A 45 4.09 3.38 5.52
CA SER A 45 2.63 3.55 5.52
C SER A 45 1.90 2.23 5.83
N MET A 46 2.35 1.13 5.23
CA MET A 46 1.80 -0.20 5.50
C MET A 46 2.08 -0.64 6.94
N ALA A 47 3.28 -0.36 7.44
CA ALA A 47 3.64 -0.62 8.83
C ALA A 47 2.73 0.14 9.80
N SER A 48 2.48 1.43 9.54
CA SER A 48 1.56 2.25 10.33
C SER A 48 0.13 1.68 10.34
N SER A 49 -0.37 1.24 9.18
CA SER A 49 -1.67 0.54 9.09
C SER A 49 -1.69 -0.76 9.90
N ALA A 50 -0.63 -1.57 9.84
CA ALA A 50 -0.54 -2.77 10.67
C ALA A 50 -0.55 -2.46 12.17
N LEU A 51 0.16 -1.41 12.61
CA LEU A 51 0.17 -0.98 14.01
C LEU A 51 -1.20 -0.53 14.50
N ILE A 52 -1.96 0.20 13.67
CA ILE A 52 -3.36 0.57 13.97
C ILE A 52 -4.20 -0.69 14.14
N HIS A 53 -4.09 -1.65 13.22
CA HIS A 53 -4.83 -2.93 13.31
C HIS A 53 -4.40 -3.80 14.50
N LEU A 54 -3.20 -3.60 15.03
CA LEU A 54 -2.73 -4.25 16.26
C LEU A 54 -3.18 -3.51 17.53
N GLY A 55 -3.81 -2.34 17.42
CA GLY A 55 -4.20 -1.47 18.54
C GLY A 55 -3.03 -0.80 19.24
N GLU A 56 -1.83 -0.78 18.62
CA GLU A 56 -0.62 -0.13 19.15
C GLU A 56 -0.69 1.41 18.99
N THR A 57 -1.47 1.87 18.01
CA THR A 57 -1.74 3.28 17.73
C THR A 57 -3.23 3.53 17.59
N GLU A 58 -3.66 4.76 17.85
CA GLU A 58 -5.05 5.21 17.65
C GLU A 58 -5.34 5.38 16.16
N HIS A 59 -6.55 5.03 15.76
CA HIS A 59 -7.01 5.30 14.41
C HIS A 59 -7.13 6.82 14.21
N PRO A 60 -6.52 7.42 13.17
CA PRO A 60 -6.45 8.88 13.01
C PRO A 60 -7.83 9.54 12.84
N GLU A 61 -8.80 8.83 12.27
CA GLU A 61 -10.15 9.37 12.04
C GLU A 61 -11.10 9.21 13.23
N SER A 62 -11.05 8.08 13.94
CA SER A 62 -11.99 7.78 15.03
C SER A 62 -11.40 8.06 16.42
N GLY A 63 -10.07 8.13 16.54
CA GLY A 63 -9.38 8.21 17.83
C GLY A 63 -9.43 6.91 18.64
N GLU A 64 -9.99 5.83 18.09
CA GLU A 64 -10.16 4.57 18.80
C GLU A 64 -8.97 3.64 18.60
N ARG A 65 -8.62 2.90 19.66
CA ARG A 65 -7.69 1.75 19.57
C ARG A 65 -8.52 0.49 19.42
N THR A 66 -8.48 -0.13 18.25
CA THR A 66 -9.19 -1.38 17.98
C THR A 66 -8.22 -2.45 17.49
N VAL A 67 -8.34 -3.66 18.06
CA VAL A 67 -7.48 -4.80 17.68
C VAL A 67 -8.19 -5.66 16.64
N ASN A 68 -7.69 -5.62 15.41
CA ASN A 68 -8.11 -6.46 14.29
C ASN A 68 -6.94 -7.32 13.80
N LEU A 69 -6.72 -8.46 14.46
CA LEU A 69 -5.67 -9.41 14.10
C LEU A 69 -5.78 -9.93 12.65
N PRO A 70 -6.96 -10.27 12.11
CA PRO A 70 -7.07 -10.65 10.70
C PRO A 70 -6.51 -9.61 9.72
N LEU A 71 -6.85 -8.33 9.91
CA LEU A 71 -6.31 -7.25 9.07
C LEU A 71 -4.81 -7.04 9.29
N ALA A 72 -4.35 -7.03 10.55
CA ALA A 72 -2.92 -6.91 10.85
C ALA A 72 -2.12 -8.03 10.16
N ARG A 73 -2.60 -9.27 10.21
CA ARG A 73 -1.99 -10.41 9.53
C ARG A 73 -1.95 -10.22 8.03
N GLN A 74 -3.06 -9.80 7.42
CA GLN A 74 -3.12 -9.56 5.98
C GLN A 74 -2.07 -8.53 5.55
N THR A 75 -1.91 -7.43 6.31
CA THR A 75 -0.89 -6.41 6.04
C THR A 75 0.53 -6.96 6.15
N ILE A 76 0.82 -7.77 7.19
CA ILE A 76 2.12 -8.43 7.34
C ILE A 76 2.39 -9.41 6.19
N ASP A 77 1.38 -10.18 5.77
CA ASP A 77 1.49 -11.13 4.66
C ASP A 77 1.74 -10.41 3.32
N MET A 78 1.14 -9.24 3.11
CA MET A 78 1.42 -8.39 1.95
C MET A 78 2.87 -7.88 1.94
N LEU A 79 3.38 -7.39 3.07
CA LEU A 79 4.78 -6.99 3.20
C LEU A 79 5.74 -8.17 2.97
N ALA A 80 5.41 -9.36 3.48
CA ALA A 80 6.21 -10.57 3.29
C ALA A 80 6.19 -11.06 1.84
N MET A 81 5.07 -10.86 1.13
CA MET A 81 4.98 -11.12 -0.30
C MET A 81 5.86 -10.13 -1.08
N LEU A 82 5.82 -8.83 -0.71
CA LEU A 82 6.66 -7.81 -1.33
C LEU A 82 8.14 -8.12 -1.19
N GLU A 83 8.61 -8.45 0.02
CA GLU A 83 10.00 -8.88 0.27
C GLU A 83 10.45 -9.96 -0.73
N LYS A 84 9.62 -10.97 -0.96
CA LYS A 84 9.93 -12.05 -1.90
C LYS A 84 9.90 -11.60 -3.37
N LYS A 85 9.00 -10.68 -3.72
CA LYS A 85 8.83 -10.21 -5.11
C LYS A 85 9.82 -9.13 -5.51
N THR A 86 10.35 -8.39 -4.55
CA THR A 86 11.33 -7.32 -4.78
C THR A 86 12.76 -7.73 -4.46
N ALA A 87 12.98 -8.96 -3.98
CA ALA A 87 14.32 -9.51 -3.72
C ALA A 87 15.26 -9.32 -4.92
N GLY A 88 16.44 -8.73 -4.68
CA GLY A 88 17.42 -8.40 -5.71
C GLY A 88 17.16 -7.11 -6.50
N ASN A 89 16.02 -6.45 -6.28
CA ASN A 89 15.67 -5.16 -6.89
C ASN A 89 15.66 -3.98 -5.89
N LEU A 90 15.92 -4.25 -4.61
CA LEU A 90 15.93 -3.23 -3.55
C LEU A 90 17.34 -2.68 -3.32
N GLU A 91 17.41 -1.40 -2.95
CA GLU A 91 18.61 -0.84 -2.35
C GLU A 91 18.87 -1.45 -0.97
N ARG A 92 20.13 -1.37 -0.49
CA ARG A 92 20.51 -1.97 0.80
C ARG A 92 19.71 -1.41 1.97
N ASP A 93 19.39 -0.12 1.95
CA ASP A 93 18.65 0.50 3.03
C ASP A 93 17.14 0.15 2.97
N GLU A 94 16.57 0.01 1.77
CA GLU A 94 15.20 -0.46 1.56
C GLU A 94 15.01 -1.91 2.01
N GLU A 95 15.95 -2.79 1.67
CA GLU A 95 15.93 -4.20 2.09
C GLU A 95 15.99 -4.29 3.62
N ARG A 96 16.90 -3.54 4.26
CA ARG A 96 17.03 -3.49 5.72
C ARG A 96 15.78 -2.95 6.38
N LEU A 97 15.20 -1.89 5.83
CA LEU A 97 13.96 -1.31 6.33
C LEU A 97 12.83 -2.34 6.30
N LEU A 98 12.61 -3.00 5.16
CA LEU A 98 11.54 -3.98 5.00
C LEU A 98 11.72 -5.17 5.95
N GLN A 99 12.93 -5.69 6.09
CA GLN A 99 13.25 -6.78 7.02
C GLN A 99 13.00 -6.39 8.47
N ALA A 100 13.45 -5.19 8.88
CA ALA A 100 13.26 -4.69 10.23
C ALA A 100 11.77 -4.49 10.57
N VAL A 101 11.01 -3.91 9.63
CA VAL A 101 9.56 -3.72 9.77
C VAL A 101 8.84 -5.07 9.87
N LEU A 102 9.16 -6.03 9.00
CA LEU A 102 8.55 -7.36 9.05
C LEU A 102 8.84 -8.09 10.36
N TYR A 103 10.07 -7.99 10.86
CA TYR A 103 10.44 -8.59 12.14
C TYR A 103 9.64 -7.98 13.31
N ASP A 104 9.62 -6.65 13.42
CA ASP A 104 8.92 -5.93 14.49
C ASP A 104 7.42 -6.23 14.47
N LEU A 105 6.78 -6.15 13.31
CA LEU A 105 5.35 -6.41 13.17
C LEU A 105 4.97 -7.86 13.52
N ARG A 106 5.78 -8.85 13.14
CA ARG A 106 5.55 -10.26 13.50
C ARG A 106 5.62 -10.47 15.01
N LEU A 107 6.60 -9.86 15.68
CA LEU A 107 6.74 -9.95 17.13
C LEU A 107 5.52 -9.34 17.84
N ARG A 108 5.11 -8.14 17.41
CA ARG A 108 3.92 -7.46 17.95
C ARG A 108 2.65 -8.25 17.69
N PHE A 109 2.52 -8.84 16.51
CA PHE A 109 1.37 -9.68 16.16
C PHE A 109 1.23 -10.88 17.10
N VAL A 110 2.33 -11.59 17.38
CA VAL A 110 2.32 -12.70 18.35
C VAL A 110 1.90 -12.22 19.73
N ALA A 111 2.50 -11.14 20.22
CA ALA A 111 2.14 -10.57 21.52
C ALA A 111 0.66 -10.14 21.59
N ALA A 112 0.13 -9.53 20.52
CA ALA A 112 -1.27 -9.14 20.44
C ALA A 112 -2.22 -10.35 20.36
N ALA A 113 -1.83 -11.41 19.64
CA ALA A 113 -2.58 -12.65 19.55
C ALA A 113 -2.66 -13.38 20.90
N GLU A 114 -1.56 -13.39 21.66
CA GLU A 114 -1.51 -13.94 23.02
C GLU A 114 -2.44 -13.15 23.96
N ARG A 115 -2.39 -11.81 23.94
CA ARG A 115 -3.29 -10.96 24.75
C ARG A 115 -4.76 -11.26 24.48
N ARG A 116 -5.16 -11.37 23.20
CA ARG A 116 -6.55 -11.66 22.83
C ARG A 116 -7.00 -13.08 23.21
N GLY A 117 -6.09 -14.05 23.14
CA GLY A 117 -6.33 -15.42 23.58
C GLY A 117 -6.60 -15.53 25.08
N VAL A 118 -5.97 -14.68 25.90
CA VAL A 118 -6.20 -14.61 27.35
C VAL A 118 -7.57 -14.04 27.69
N GLU A 119 -8.05 -13.02 26.95
CA GLU A 119 -9.34 -12.38 27.20
C GLU A 119 -10.55 -13.26 26.84
N HIS A 120 -10.43 -14.12 25.82
CA HIS A 120 -11.53 -15.02 25.41
C HIS A 120 -11.54 -16.36 26.19
N GLY A 121 -10.53 -16.61 27.04
CA GLY A 121 -10.43 -17.81 27.89
C GLY A 121 -11.05 -17.65 29.29
N GLN A 122 -11.64 -16.49 29.59
CA GLN A 122 -12.32 -16.20 30.86
C GLN A 122 -13.75 -15.75 30.59
N SER A 123 -14.63 -16.66 30.22
CA SER A 123 -16.10 -16.49 30.26
C SER A 123 -16.77 -17.84 30.39
#